data_AF-A0A087MEI8-F1
#
_entry.id   AF-A0A087MEI8-F1
#
_cell.length_a   1.000
_cell.length_b   1.000
_cell.length_c   1.000
_cell.angle_alpha   90.00
_cell.angle_beta   90.00
_cell.angle_gamma   90.00
#
_symmetry.space_group_name_H-M   'P 1'
#
loop_
_entity.id
_entity.type
_entity.pdbx_description
1 polymer ?
#
loop_
_entity_poly.entity_id
_entity_poly.type
_entity_poly.pdbx_seq_one_letter_code
_entity_poly.pdbx_strand_id
1 'polypeptide(L)'
;MREKLHKIAHHPATQKALMDMKPKKTVWGILGVVLFFIAPEIIAYFYANDIVHFAQNGLAMHPTTLESYNYELLIYLFEEGVSWVNLGFGVVLLVWLFF
;
A
#
# COMPACT_ATOMS: atom_id res chain seq x y z
N MET A 1 -16.07 20.50 -8.91
CA MET A 1 -14.96 19.51 -9.05
C MET A 1 -15.29 18.37 -10.02
N ARG A 2 -16.47 17.74 -9.92
CA ARG A 2 -16.90 16.65 -10.83
C ARG A 2 -16.71 16.96 -12.32
N GLU A 3 -17.16 18.11 -12.81
CA GLU A 3 -17.02 18.47 -14.24
C GLU A 3 -15.57 18.64 -14.68
N LYS A 4 -14.70 19.19 -13.83
CA LYS A 4 -13.26 19.32 -14.12
C LYS A 4 -12.60 17.95 -14.20
N LEU A 5 -12.92 17.05 -13.28
CA LEU A 5 -12.45 15.66 -13.30
C LEU A 5 -12.97 14.92 -14.54
N HIS A 6 -14.22 15.14 -14.93
CA HIS A 6 -14.82 14.54 -16.12
C HIS A 6 -14.11 15.03 -17.40
N LYS A 7 -13.82 16.33 -17.49
CA LYS A 7 -13.05 16.90 -18.61
C LYS A 7 -11.63 16.34 -18.68
N ILE A 8 -10.96 16.16 -17.53
CA ILE A 8 -9.62 15.58 -17.47
C ILE A 8 -9.66 14.11 -17.92
N ALA A 9 -10.59 13.30 -17.42
CA ALA A 9 -10.71 11.88 -17.78
C ALA A 9 -10.98 11.64 -19.29
N HIS A 10 -11.67 12.58 -19.94
CA HIS A 10 -12.00 12.50 -21.37
C HIS A 10 -11.06 13.30 -22.27
N HIS A 11 -10.04 13.96 -21.70
CA HIS A 11 -9.09 14.71 -22.48
C HIS A 11 -8.13 13.75 -23.21
N PRO A 12 -7.91 13.89 -24.53
CA PRO A 12 -7.11 12.95 -25.32
C PRO A 12 -5.67 12.83 -24.82
N ALA A 13 -5.07 13.91 -24.32
CA ALA A 13 -3.72 13.86 -23.72
C ALA A 13 -3.69 13.03 -22.43
N THR A 14 -4.75 13.09 -21.62
CA THR A 14 -4.84 12.33 -20.37
C THR A 14 -5.09 10.85 -20.64
N GLN A 15 -5.95 10.53 -21.63
CA GLN A 15 -6.15 9.14 -22.06
C GLN A 15 -4.89 8.53 -22.65
N LYS A 16 -4.16 9.28 -23.48
CA LYS A 16 -2.88 8.83 -24.03
C LYS A 16 -1.86 8.59 -22.92
N ALA A 17 -1.71 9.53 -21.99
CA ALA A 17 -0.81 9.35 -20.84
C ALA A 17 -1.20 8.12 -20.00
N LEU A 18 -2.49 7.91 -19.72
CA LEU A 18 -2.98 6.73 -18.99
C LEU A 18 -2.67 5.42 -19.73
N MET A 19 -2.85 5.39 -21.05
CA MET A 19 -2.52 4.22 -21.88
C MET A 19 -1.00 3.96 -21.89
N ASP A 20 -0.19 5.01 -22.00
CA ASP A 20 1.28 4.91 -22.01
C ASP A 20 1.83 4.51 -20.63
N MET A 21 1.14 4.88 -19.55
CA MET A 21 1.47 4.50 -18.17
C MET A 21 1.01 3.07 -17.80
N LYS A 22 0.19 2.43 -18.63
CA LYS A 22 -0.30 1.09 -18.33
C LYS A 22 0.89 0.12 -18.29
N PRO A 23 1.11 -0.58 -17.16
CA PRO A 23 2.23 -1.48 -17.05
C PRO A 23 2.08 -2.62 -18.06
N LYS A 24 3.19 -2.96 -18.74
CA LYS A 24 3.21 -4.13 -19.61
C LYS A 24 3.01 -5.38 -18.75
N LYS A 25 2.09 -6.25 -19.19
CA LYS A 25 1.78 -7.55 -18.56
C LYS A 25 2.96 -8.51 -18.72
N THR A 26 4.02 -8.27 -17.95
CA THR A 26 5.19 -9.12 -17.90
C THR A 26 5.17 -9.94 -16.61
N VAL A 27 5.80 -11.11 -16.63
CA VAL A 27 5.99 -11.93 -15.42
C VAL A 27 6.66 -11.10 -14.31
N TRP A 28 7.62 -10.24 -14.67
CA TRP A 28 8.29 -9.32 -13.75
C TRP A 28 7.35 -8.31 -13.08
N GLY A 29 6.36 -7.79 -13.80
CA GLY A 29 5.37 -6.88 -13.24
C GLY A 29 4.50 -7.56 -12.17
N ILE A 30 4.04 -8.78 -12.45
CA ILE A 30 3.26 -9.58 -11.50
C ILE A 30 4.13 -9.95 -10.29
N LEU A 31 5.35 -10.43 -10.54
CA LEU A 31 6.29 -10.81 -9.49
C LEU A 31 6.62 -9.62 -8.58
N GLY A 32 6.78 -8.43 -9.16
CA GLY A 32 6.99 -7.19 -8.40
C GLY A 32 5.83 -6.91 -7.44
N VAL A 33 4.58 -6.95 -7.93
CA VAL A 33 3.43 -6.70 -7.04
C VAL A 33 3.34 -7.76 -5.94
N VAL A 34 3.56 -9.03 -6.27
CA VAL A 34 3.54 -10.12 -5.27
C VAL A 34 4.67 -9.94 -4.24
N LEU A 35 5.90 -9.68 -4.67
CA LEU A 35 7.06 -9.61 -3.77
C LEU A 35 7.10 -8.35 -2.90
N PHE A 36 6.55 -7.22 -3.37
CA PHE A 36 6.58 -5.96 -2.61
C PHE A 36 5.33 -5.71 -1.76
N PHE A 37 4.17 -6.21 -2.17
CA PHE A 37 2.90 -5.95 -1.46
C PHE A 37 2.30 -7.19 -0.83
N ILE A 38 2.37 -8.36 -1.46
CA ILE A 38 1.68 -9.57 -0.96
C ILE A 38 2.57 -10.40 -0.03
N ALA A 39 3.81 -10.68 -0.42
CA ALA A 39 4.72 -11.50 0.36
C ALA A 39 5.10 -10.85 1.71
N PRO A 40 5.44 -9.54 1.77
CA PRO A 40 5.72 -8.88 3.05
C PRO A 40 4.49 -8.84 3.94
N GLU A 41 3.29 -8.72 3.36
CA GLU A 41 2.02 -8.77 4.10
C GLU A 41 1.79 -10.13 4.75
N ILE A 42 2.05 -11.23 4.03
CA ILE A 42 1.96 -12.59 4.58
C ILE A 42 2.93 -12.75 5.75
N ILE A 43 4.17 -12.26 5.61
CA ILE A 43 5.16 -12.32 6.68
C ILE A 43 4.67 -11.49 7.87
N ALA A 44 4.25 -10.25 7.63
CA ALA A 44 3.78 -9.35 8.69
C ALA A 44 2.56 -9.90 9.42
N TYR A 45 1.64 -10.59 8.74
CA TYR A 45 0.51 -11.27 9.36
C TYR A 45 0.93 -12.28 10.42
N PHE A 46 1.97 -13.08 10.18
CA PHE A 46 2.47 -14.05 11.16
C PHE A 46 3.19 -13.39 12.34
N TYR A 47 3.79 -12.21 12.13
CA TYR A 47 4.53 -11.46 13.16
C TYR A 47 3.74 -10.27 13.72
N ALA A 48 2.46 -10.14 13.39
CA ALA A 48 1.68 -8.94 13.69
C ALA A 48 1.68 -8.61 15.18
N ASN A 49 1.46 -9.63 16.03
CA ASN A 49 1.48 -9.47 17.49
C ASN A 49 2.83 -8.99 18.01
N ASP A 50 3.93 -9.53 17.48
CA ASP A 50 5.28 -9.14 17.90
C ASP A 50 5.60 -7.70 17.49
N ILE A 51 5.17 -7.29 16.28
CA ILE A 51 5.31 -5.92 15.77
C ILE A 51 4.52 -4.93 16.63
N VAL A 52 3.26 -5.25 16.94
CA VAL A 52 2.40 -4.41 17.79
C VAL A 52 2.99 -4.29 19.19
N HIS A 53 3.43 -5.41 19.78
CA HIS A 53 4.05 -5.40 21.10
C HIS A 53 5.37 -4.60 21.11
N PHE A 54 6.19 -4.74 20.08
CA PHE A 54 7.39 -3.91 19.90
C PHE A 54 7.04 -2.42 19.87
N ALA A 55 6.02 -2.03 19.10
CA ALA A 55 5.61 -0.64 18.98
C ALA A 55 5.02 -0.08 20.28
N GLN A 56 4.20 -0.85 21.00
CA GLN A 56 3.67 -0.47 22.31
C GLN A 56 4.79 -0.22 23.34
N ASN A 57 5.81 -1.09 23.36
CA ASN A 57 6.97 -0.90 24.22
C ASN A 57 7.79 0.34 23.81
N GLY A 58 7.92 0.59 22.52
CA GLY A 58 8.57 1.79 22.00
C GLY A 58 7.88 3.08 22.45
N LEU A 59 6.54 3.13 22.40
CA LEU A 59 5.74 4.26 22.89
C LEU A 59 5.87 4.48 24.39
N ALA A 60 5.99 3.39 25.17
CA ALA A 60 6.18 3.47 26.61
C ALA A 60 7.54 4.09 27.03
N MET A 61 8.53 4.15 26.12
CA MET A 61 9.84 4.75 26.38
C MET A 61 9.88 6.28 26.16
N HIS A 62 8.73 6.93 25.99
CA HIS A 62 8.62 8.37 25.71
C HIS A 62 9.49 8.82 24.51
N PRO A 63 9.28 8.24 23.33
CA PRO A 63 10.09 8.55 22.16
C PRO A 63 9.80 9.96 21.61
N THR A 64 10.63 10.41 20.67
CA THR A 64 10.39 11.70 20.00
C THR A 64 9.08 11.67 19.20
N THR A 65 8.50 12.83 18.88
CA THR A 65 7.22 12.91 18.16
C THR A 65 7.21 12.12 16.84
N LEU A 66 8.33 12.13 16.10
CA LEU A 66 8.45 11.39 14.85
C LEU A 66 8.47 9.88 15.07
N GLU A 67 9.17 9.43 16.11
CA GLU A 67 9.23 8.02 16.48
C GLU A 67 7.88 7.52 17.02
N SER A 68 7.18 8.33 17.83
CA SER A 68 5.82 8.03 18.28
C SER A 68 4.88 7.78 17.09
N TYR A 69 4.96 8.63 16.06
CA TYR A 69 4.15 8.45 14.85
C TYR A 69 4.44 7.13 14.14
N ASN A 70 5.71 6.73 14.05
CA ASN A 70 6.08 5.45 13.46
C ASN A 70 5.52 4.27 14.26
N TYR A 71 5.58 4.31 15.60
CA TYR A 71 5.03 3.25 16.43
C TYR A 71 3.50 3.19 16.37
N GLU A 72 2.82 4.34 16.43
CA GLU A 72 1.37 4.41 16.25
C GLU A 72 0.93 3.87 14.88
N LEU A 73 1.71 4.17 13.83
CA LEU A 73 1.46 3.62 12.50
C LEU A 73 1.63 2.09 12.47
N LEU A 74 2.66 1.54 13.11
CA LEU A 74 2.84 0.10 13.22
C LEU A 74 1.67 -0.58 13.93
N ILE A 75 1.19 0.00 15.03
CA ILE A 75 0.01 -0.51 15.74
C ILE A 75 -1.20 -0.45 14.81
N TYR A 76 -1.48 0.71 14.21
CA TYR A 76 -2.61 0.89 13.31
C TYR A 76 -2.61 -0.10 12.13
N LEU A 77 -1.44 -0.40 11.56
CA LEU A 77 -1.33 -1.29 10.40
C LEU A 77 -1.47 -2.78 10.77
N PHE A 78 -1.12 -3.18 12.00
CA PHE A 78 -0.95 -4.58 12.36
C PHE A 78 -1.78 -5.05 13.56
N GLU A 79 -2.49 -4.17 14.26
CA GLU A 79 -3.36 -4.54 15.39
C GLU A 79 -4.47 -5.51 14.98
N GLU A 80 -5.02 -5.36 13.78
CA GLU A 80 -6.01 -6.30 13.20
C GLU A 80 -5.36 -7.51 12.51
N GLY A 81 -4.03 -7.64 12.59
CA GLY A 81 -3.25 -8.70 11.95
C GLY A 81 -2.96 -8.49 10.47
N VAL A 82 -3.81 -7.78 9.73
CA VAL A 82 -3.65 -7.51 8.29
C VAL A 82 -3.67 -6.01 8.03
N SER A 83 -2.69 -5.52 7.28
CA SER A 83 -2.67 -4.20 6.70
C SER A 83 -3.56 -4.14 5.45
N TRP A 84 -4.83 -3.80 5.66
CA TRP A 84 -5.79 -3.57 4.57
C TRP A 84 -5.33 -2.51 3.56
N VAL A 85 -4.54 -1.53 4.01
CA VAL A 85 -3.96 -0.50 3.15
C VAL A 85 -2.99 -1.12 2.17
N ASN A 86 -2.02 -1.90 2.66
CA ASN A 86 -0.96 -2.49 1.85
C ASN A 86 -1.53 -3.55 0.88
N LEU A 87 -2.44 -4.39 1.39
CA LEU A 87 -3.15 -5.39 0.58
C LEU A 87 -4.03 -4.73 -0.49
N GLY A 88 -4.74 -3.65 -0.13
CA GLY A 88 -5.54 -2.85 -1.06
C GLY A 88 -4.70 -2.27 -2.20
N PHE A 89 -3.53 -1.70 -1.90
CA PHE A 89 -2.59 -1.23 -2.93
C PHE A 89 -2.13 -2.37 -3.84
N GLY A 90 -1.76 -3.53 -3.28
CA GLY A 90 -1.39 -4.70 -4.06
C GLY A 90 -2.49 -5.14 -5.03
N VAL A 91 -3.74 -5.23 -4.54
CA VAL A 91 -4.90 -5.61 -5.36
C VAL A 91 -5.17 -4.57 -6.46
N VAL A 92 -5.15 -3.27 -6.15
CA VAL A 92 -5.35 -2.21 -7.14
C VAL A 92 -4.27 -2.26 -8.22
N LEU A 93 -3.01 -2.49 -7.86
CA LEU A 93 -1.92 -2.62 -8.83
C LEU A 93 -2.07 -3.87 -9.71
N LEU A 94 -2.52 -5.00 -9.15
CA LEU A 94 -2.85 -6.18 -9.94
C LEU A 94 -4.01 -5.90 -10.91
N VAL A 95 -5.10 -5.29 -10.43
CA VAL A 95 -6.24 -4.91 -11.27
C VAL A 95 -5.77 -3.98 -12.39
N TRP A 96 -4.97 -2.97 -12.09
CA TRP A 96 -4.40 -2.03 -13.08
C TRP A 96 -3.48 -2.73 -14.09
N LEU A 97 -2.78 -3.78 -13.67
CA LEU A 97 -1.93 -4.58 -14.56
C LEU A 97 -2.75 -5.44 -15.51
N PHE A 98 -3.91 -5.96 -15.09
CA PHE A 98 -4.73 -6.88 -15.88
C PHE A 98 -5.87 -6.20 -16.67
N PHE A 99 -6.45 -5.11 -16.18
CA PHE A 99 -7.61 -4.40 -16.76
C PHE A 99 -7.22 -3.04 -17.33
#